data_AF-A0A315DP49-F1
#
_entry.id   AF-A0A315DP49-F1
#
_cell.length_a   1.000
_cell.length_b   1.000
_cell.length_c   1.000
_cell.angle_alpha   90.00
_cell.angle_beta   90.00
_cell.angle_gamma   90.00
#
_symmetry.space_group_name_H-M   'P 1'
#
loop_
_entity.id
_entity.type
_entity.pdbx_description
1 polymer ?
#
loop_
_entity_poly.entity_id
_entity_poly.type
_entity_poly.pdbx_seq_one_letter_code
_entity_poly.pdbx_strand_id
1 'polypeptide(L)'
;MNAVTNPRTILSTAWAGMLAVLLAMLLIDPLQHAMAGQYEALTHTLQHDPGTLGLRVLIGMLCANTLMQVGIQMFGGPAWRSFVLVITALYGLFFLIHQVVHVAGGETLGLHTVLDVTHHLLATSAVVAAHKWRKASA
;
A
#
# COMPACT_ATOMS: atom_id res chain seq x y z
N MET A 1 -27.37 18.90 3.01
CA MET A 1 -25.93 19.12 2.75
C MET A 1 -25.37 17.84 2.15
N ASN A 2 -25.26 17.75 0.82
CA ASN A 2 -24.62 16.58 0.19
C ASN A 2 -23.12 16.77 0.29
N ALA A 3 -22.48 16.06 1.23
CA ALA A 3 -21.03 15.96 1.27
C ALA A 3 -20.59 15.17 0.03
N VAL A 4 -20.44 15.85 -1.11
CA VAL A 4 -19.71 15.32 -2.25
C VAL A 4 -18.26 15.24 -1.79
N THR A 5 -17.88 14.11 -1.20
CA THR A 5 -16.52 13.85 -0.76
C THR A 5 -15.55 14.13 -1.91
N ASN A 6 -14.62 15.04 -1.69
CA ASN A 6 -13.64 15.46 -2.68
C ASN A 6 -12.80 14.23 -3.10
N PRO A 7 -12.79 13.85 -4.40
CA PRO A 7 -12.02 12.72 -4.88
C PRO A 7 -10.53 12.77 -4.52
N ARG A 8 -9.92 13.97 -4.41
CA ARG A 8 -8.53 14.12 -3.95
C ARG A 8 -8.35 13.71 -2.49
N THR A 9 -9.29 14.08 -1.62
CA THR A 9 -9.23 13.73 -0.20
C THR A 9 -9.31 12.22 -0.04
N ILE A 10 -10.30 11.57 -0.68
CA ILE A 10 -10.41 10.09 -0.67
C ILE A 10 -9.11 9.45 -1.17
N LEU A 11 -8.58 9.93 -2.30
CA LEU A 11 -7.37 9.39 -2.89
C LEU A 11 -6.17 9.51 -1.95
N SER A 12 -5.94 10.69 -1.39
CA SER A 12 -4.85 10.94 -0.45
C SER A 12 -4.99 10.12 0.84
N THR A 13 -6.21 10.02 1.40
CA THR A 13 -6.50 9.17 2.56
C THR A 13 -6.28 7.69 2.24
N ALA A 14 -6.66 7.23 1.05
CA ALA A 14 -6.43 5.85 0.64
C ALA A 14 -4.92 5.54 0.50
N TRP A 15 -4.12 6.44 -0.06
CA TRP A 15 -2.65 6.32 -0.11
C TRP A 15 -2.01 6.33 1.29
N ALA A 16 -2.55 7.11 2.23
CA ALA A 16 -2.12 7.08 3.63
C ALA A 16 -2.51 5.76 4.32
N GLY A 17 -3.72 5.27 4.07
CA GLY A 17 -4.20 3.99 4.60
C GLY A 17 -3.40 2.81 4.08
N MET A 18 -3.11 2.77 2.76
CA MET A 18 -2.26 1.73 2.16
C MET A 18 -0.89 1.71 2.83
N LEU A 19 -0.27 2.87 3.08
CA LEU A 19 0.99 2.96 3.82
C LEU A 19 0.91 2.38 5.23
N ALA A 20 -0.13 2.76 5.98
CA ALA A 20 -0.31 2.29 7.35
C ALA A 20 -0.49 0.77 7.40
N VAL A 21 -1.25 0.20 6.45
CA VAL A 21 -1.45 -1.24 6.34
C VAL A 21 -0.16 -1.96 5.96
N LEU A 22 0.63 -1.43 5.02
CA LEU A 22 1.93 -2.00 4.66
C LEU A 22 2.92 -2.01 5.82
N LEU A 23 2.95 -0.93 6.61
CA LEU A 23 3.77 -0.88 7.81
C LEU A 23 3.28 -1.91 8.85
N ALA A 24 1.97 -2.12 8.97
CA ALA A 24 1.43 -3.15 9.85
C ALA A 24 1.83 -4.56 9.39
N MET A 25 1.74 -4.86 8.10
CA MET A 25 2.19 -6.14 7.52
C MET A 25 3.67 -6.38 7.75
N LEU A 26 4.51 -5.35 7.57
CA LEU A 26 5.95 -5.46 7.82
C LEU A 26 6.27 -5.77 9.28
N LEU A 27 5.51 -5.19 10.21
CA LEU A 27 5.82 -5.26 11.64
C LEU A 27 5.19 -6.47 12.34
N ILE A 28 4.18 -7.10 11.75
CA ILE A 28 3.42 -8.15 12.44
C ILE A 28 4.29 -9.37 12.78
N ASP A 29 5.12 -9.85 11.85
CA ASP A 29 5.95 -11.03 12.10
C ASP A 29 7.08 -10.73 13.11
N PRO A 30 7.83 -9.62 13.01
CA PRO A 30 8.79 -9.24 14.04
C PRO A 30 8.18 -9.10 15.42
N LEU A 31 6.98 -8.52 15.53
CA LEU A 31 6.28 -8.36 16.79
C LEU A 31 5.84 -9.73 17.35
N GLN A 32 5.30 -10.62 16.53
CA GLN A 32 4.93 -11.97 16.96
C GLN A 32 6.13 -12.76 17.48
N HIS A 33 7.26 -12.73 16.77
CA HIS A 33 8.49 -13.38 17.23
C HIS A 33 9.01 -12.77 18.53
N ALA A 34 9.01 -11.45 18.65
CA ALA A 34 9.44 -10.76 19.88
C ALA A 34 8.53 -11.08 21.07
N MET A 35 7.21 -11.11 20.87
CA MET A 35 6.23 -11.48 21.91
C MET A 35 6.38 -12.95 22.35
N ALA A 36 6.80 -13.83 21.45
CA ALA A 36 7.07 -15.23 21.74
C ALA A 36 8.49 -15.48 22.33
N GLY A 37 9.32 -14.44 22.45
CA GLY A 37 10.72 -14.56 22.90
C GLY A 37 11.65 -15.24 21.88
N GLN A 38 11.25 -15.35 20.61
CA GLN A 38 11.94 -16.09 19.55
C GLN A 38 12.94 -15.22 18.76
N TYR A 39 13.89 -14.58 19.44
CA TYR A 39 14.82 -13.63 18.83
C TYR A 39 15.81 -14.24 17.82
N GLU A 40 16.20 -15.51 18.00
CA GLU A 40 17.06 -16.21 17.04
C GLU A 40 16.33 -16.48 15.73
N ALA A 41 15.09 -16.97 15.81
CA ALA A 41 14.23 -17.20 14.64
C ALA A 41 13.93 -15.89 13.90
N LEU A 42 13.71 -14.79 14.64
CA LEU A 42 13.56 -13.46 14.07
C LEU A 42 14.79 -13.02 13.28
N THR A 43 15.98 -13.21 13.86
CA THR A 43 17.24 -12.83 13.22
C THR A 43 17.47 -13.61 11.94
N HIS A 44 17.20 -14.91 11.96
CA HIS A 44 17.31 -15.76 10.77
C HIS A 44 16.31 -15.34 9.67
N THR A 45 15.07 -15.02 10.07
CA THR A 45 14.01 -14.60 9.14
C THR A 45 14.36 -13.27 8.48
N LEU A 46 14.73 -12.25 9.27
CA LEU A 46 15.07 -10.90 8.75
C LEU A 46 16.27 -10.88 7.79
N GLN A 47 17.17 -11.86 7.89
CA GLN A 47 18.29 -12.00 6.95
C GLN A 47 17.82 -12.38 5.54
N HIS A 48 16.70 -13.10 5.44
CA HIS A 48 16.20 -13.67 4.18
C HIS A 48 14.93 -12.97 3.69
N ASP A 49 14.12 -12.42 4.59
CA ASP A 49 12.85 -11.77 4.28
C ASP A 49 12.62 -10.53 5.16
N PRO A 50 12.59 -9.31 4.61
CA PRO A 50 12.77 -8.97 3.19
C PRO A 50 14.25 -9.02 2.73
N GLY A 51 15.18 -9.31 3.64
CA GLY A 51 16.62 -9.21 3.40
C GLY A 51 17.07 -7.76 3.11
N THR A 52 18.37 -7.55 2.87
CA THR A 52 18.92 -6.20 2.66
C THR A 52 18.38 -5.51 1.40
N LEU A 53 18.20 -6.26 0.31
CA LEU A 53 17.68 -5.70 -0.94
C LEU A 53 16.19 -5.36 -0.82
N GLY A 54 15.38 -6.27 -0.29
CA GLY A 54 13.95 -6.04 -0.11
C GLY A 54 13.69 -4.88 0.84
N LEU A 55 14.48 -4.74 1.92
CA LEU A 55 14.39 -3.59 2.82
C LEU A 55 14.66 -2.26 2.10
N ARG A 56 15.67 -2.20 1.21
CA ARG A 56 15.96 -0.98 0.43
C ARG A 56 14.83 -0.63 -0.52
N VAL A 57 14.27 -1.62 -1.21
CA VAL A 57 13.11 -1.43 -2.10
C VAL A 57 11.92 -0.93 -1.30
N LEU A 58 11.65 -1.54 -0.14
CA LEU A 58 10.56 -1.15 0.73
C LEU A 58 10.71 0.29 1.21
N ILE A 59 11.88 0.70 1.71
CA ILE A 59 12.14 2.10 2.10
C ILE A 59 11.89 3.05 0.92
N GLY A 60 12.34 2.70 -0.29
CA GLY A 60 12.05 3.48 -1.50
C GLY A 60 10.55 3.63 -1.76
N MET A 61 9.78 2.55 -1.61
CA MET A 61 8.33 2.56 -1.76
C MET A 61 7.63 3.41 -0.70
N LEU A 62 8.06 3.34 0.57
CA LEU A 62 7.50 4.16 1.66
C LEU A 62 7.71 5.67 1.40
N CYS A 63 8.90 6.03 0.94
CA CYS A 63 9.22 7.41 0.54
C CYS A 63 8.37 7.86 -0.64
N ALA A 64 8.29 7.05 -1.70
CA ALA A 64 7.46 7.35 -2.88
C ALA A 64 5.98 7.52 -2.51
N ASN A 65 5.47 6.67 -1.60
CA ASN A 65 4.09 6.73 -1.12
C ASN A 65 3.81 8.06 -0.40
N THR A 66 4.71 8.50 0.48
CA THR A 66 4.59 9.79 1.19
C THR A 66 4.63 10.96 0.21
N LEU A 67 5.56 10.95 -0.76
CA LEU A 67 5.65 11.98 -1.79
C LEU A 67 4.39 12.03 -2.66
N MET A 68 3.80 10.88 -2.98
CA MET A 68 2.55 10.81 -3.74
C MET A 68 1.40 11.48 -2.99
N GLN A 69 1.25 11.23 -1.68
CA GLN A 69 0.21 11.87 -0.86
C GLN A 69 0.31 13.40 -0.91
N VAL A 70 1.53 13.93 -0.77
CA VAL A 70 1.79 15.37 -0.87
C VAL A 70 1.51 15.88 -2.29
N GLY A 71 1.99 15.18 -3.31
CA GLY A 71 1.81 15.55 -4.72
C GLY A 71 0.35 15.57 -5.17
N ILE A 72 -0.50 14.65 -4.66
CA ILE A 72 -1.94 14.64 -4.91
C ILE A 72 -2.61 15.95 -4.46
N GLN A 73 -2.15 16.52 -3.34
CA GLN A 73 -2.70 17.77 -2.81
C GLN A 73 -2.12 19.00 -3.51
N MET A 74 -0.82 18.98 -3.82
CA MET A 74 -0.11 20.13 -4.39
C MET A 74 -0.40 20.36 -5.87
N PHE A 75 -0.54 19.30 -6.67
CA PHE A 75 -0.62 19.42 -8.13
C PHE A 75 -2.02 19.08 -8.67
N GLY A 76 -2.38 19.69 -9.80
CA GLY A 76 -3.71 19.55 -10.41
C GLY A 76 -3.78 19.43 -11.92
N GLY A 77 -2.65 19.45 -12.62
CA GLY A 77 -2.62 19.41 -14.08
C GLY A 77 -3.22 18.12 -14.67
N PRO A 78 -3.76 18.15 -15.90
CA PRO A 78 -4.32 16.96 -16.56
C PRO A 78 -3.31 15.80 -16.68
N ALA A 79 -2.06 16.10 -17.03
CA ALA A 79 -0.98 15.11 -17.09
C ALA A 79 -0.70 14.48 -15.71
N TRP A 80 -0.63 15.29 -14.65
CA TRP A 80 -0.45 14.81 -13.29
C TRP A 80 -1.59 13.90 -12.84
N ARG A 81 -2.84 14.28 -13.11
CA ARG A 81 -4.01 13.45 -12.78
C ARG A 81 -3.99 12.09 -13.48
N SER A 82 -3.60 12.06 -14.75
CA SER A 82 -3.44 10.81 -15.50
C SER A 82 -2.29 9.96 -14.94
N PHE A 83 -1.15 10.58 -14.62
CA PHE A 83 -0.02 9.92 -13.98
C PHE A 83 -0.44 9.27 -12.64
N VAL A 84 -1.12 10.02 -11.77
CA VAL A 84 -1.58 9.52 -10.47
C VAL A 84 -2.53 8.32 -10.64
N LEU A 85 -3.45 8.36 -11.61
CA LEU A 85 -4.31 7.22 -11.90
C LEU A 85 -3.49 5.98 -12.31
N VAL A 86 -2.55 6.13 -13.24
CA VAL A 86 -1.71 5.02 -13.72
C VAL A 86 -0.89 4.44 -12.58
N ILE A 87 -0.20 5.28 -11.81
CA ILE A 87 0.61 4.82 -10.68
C ILE A 87 -0.25 4.16 -9.60
N THR A 88 -1.42 4.71 -9.27
CA THR A 88 -2.33 4.11 -8.29
C THR A 88 -2.81 2.72 -8.74
N ALA A 89 -3.11 2.55 -10.03
CA ALA A 89 -3.51 1.26 -10.57
C ALA A 89 -2.36 0.24 -10.57
N LEU A 90 -1.15 0.67 -10.97
CA LEU A 90 0.05 -0.17 -10.93
C LEU A 90 0.41 -0.59 -9.50
N TYR A 91 0.30 0.35 -8.55
CA TYR A 91 0.56 0.08 -7.14
C TYR A 91 -0.41 -0.97 -6.58
N GLY A 92 -1.71 -0.82 -6.85
CA GLY A 92 -2.70 -1.83 -6.48
C GLY A 92 -2.45 -3.20 -7.12
N LEU A 93 -2.05 -3.21 -8.40
CA LEU A 93 -1.76 -4.45 -9.14
C LEU A 93 -0.51 -5.17 -8.62
N PHE A 94 0.55 -4.44 -8.28
CA PHE A 94 1.77 -5.01 -7.71
C PHE A 94 1.47 -5.84 -6.46
N PHE A 95 0.69 -5.28 -5.53
CA PHE A 95 0.29 -6.01 -4.33
C PHE A 95 -0.67 -7.15 -4.63
N LEU A 96 -1.52 -7.03 -5.65
CA LEU A 96 -2.44 -8.11 -6.01
C LEU A 96 -1.67 -9.34 -6.50
N ILE A 97 -0.64 -9.12 -7.32
CA ILE A 97 0.28 -10.17 -7.76
C ILE A 97 1.03 -10.75 -6.56
N HIS A 98 1.49 -9.90 -5.64
CA HIS A 98 2.16 -10.34 -4.42
C HIS A 98 1.26 -11.26 -3.56
N GLN A 99 -0.02 -10.91 -3.40
CA GLN A 99 -0.99 -11.76 -2.70
C GLN A 99 -1.18 -13.11 -3.38
N VAL A 100 -1.23 -13.16 -4.72
CA VAL A 100 -1.35 -14.43 -5.46
C VAL A 100 -0.14 -15.33 -5.21
N VAL A 101 1.06 -14.75 -5.12
CA VAL A 101 2.29 -15.50 -4.78
C VAL A 101 2.19 -16.11 -3.38
N HIS A 102 1.71 -15.35 -2.40
CA HIS A 102 1.51 -15.84 -1.02
C HIS A 102 0.48 -16.95 -0.91
N VAL A 103 -0.68 -16.78 -1.57
CA VAL A 103 -1.74 -17.80 -1.60
C VAL A 103 -1.29 -19.06 -2.33
N ALA A 104 -0.62 -18.92 -3.47
CA ALA A 104 -0.07 -20.06 -4.21
C ALA A 104 1.10 -20.74 -3.47
N GLY A 105 1.82 -19.99 -2.64
CA GLY A 105 2.86 -20.48 -1.73
C GLY A 105 2.34 -21.24 -0.52
N GLY A 106 1.02 -21.28 -0.32
CA GLY A 106 0.38 -22.04 0.76
C GLY A 106 0.34 -21.32 2.11
N GLU A 107 0.48 -19.99 2.13
CA GLU A 107 0.33 -19.23 3.37
C GLU A 107 -1.07 -19.42 3.99
N THR A 108 -1.10 -19.64 5.30
CA THR A 108 -2.36 -19.83 6.03
C THR A 108 -3.16 -18.54 6.07
N LEU A 109 -4.47 -18.64 5.81
CA LEU A 109 -5.39 -17.51 5.94
C LEU A 109 -5.39 -17.01 7.39
N GLY A 110 -4.98 -15.76 7.59
CA GLY A 110 -4.72 -15.19 8.91
C GLY A 110 -4.74 -13.67 8.92
N LEU A 111 -4.03 -13.05 9.88
CA LEU A 111 -3.96 -11.59 10.00
C LEU A 111 -3.39 -10.93 8.74
N HIS A 112 -2.39 -11.56 8.09
CA HIS A 112 -1.83 -11.13 6.81
C HIS A 112 -2.90 -11.01 5.73
N THR A 113 -3.78 -11.99 5.58
CA THR A 113 -4.89 -11.95 4.63
C THR A 113 -5.85 -10.80 4.89
N VAL A 114 -6.17 -10.51 6.16
CA VAL A 114 -7.06 -9.38 6.52
C VAL A 114 -6.41 -8.05 6.15
N LEU A 115 -5.11 -7.91 6.43
CA LEU A 115 -4.35 -6.73 6.06
C LEU A 115 -4.29 -6.60 4.53
N ASP A 116 -4.03 -7.67 3.78
CA ASP A 116 -3.95 -7.65 2.33
C ASP A 116 -5.28 -7.28 1.68
N VAL A 117 -6.38 -7.89 2.12
CA VAL A 117 -7.72 -7.53 1.65
C VAL A 117 -8.00 -6.05 1.95
N THR A 118 -7.64 -5.56 3.13
CA THR A 118 -7.79 -4.14 3.49
C THR A 118 -6.97 -3.25 2.55
N HIS A 119 -5.72 -3.61 2.28
CA HIS A 119 -4.86 -2.89 1.35
C HIS A 119 -5.47 -2.83 -0.07
N HIS A 120 -6.03 -3.94 -0.56
CA HIS A 120 -6.67 -4.00 -1.89
C HIS A 120 -7.96 -3.19 -1.98
N LEU A 121 -8.78 -3.17 -0.93
CA LEU A 121 -9.98 -2.33 -0.89
C LEU A 121 -9.62 -0.84 -0.91
N LEU A 122 -8.55 -0.46 -0.20
CA LEU A 122 -8.02 0.91 -0.23
C LEU A 122 -7.45 1.25 -1.62
N ALA A 123 -6.69 0.35 -2.24
CA ALA A 123 -6.16 0.53 -3.60
C ALA A 123 -7.29 0.69 -4.63
N THR A 124 -8.34 -0.13 -4.55
CA THR A 124 -9.52 -0.03 -5.42
C THR A 124 -10.22 1.31 -5.24
N SER A 125 -10.42 1.73 -3.99
CA SER A 125 -11.02 3.02 -3.65
C SER A 125 -10.18 4.19 -4.19
N ALA A 126 -8.85 4.08 -4.10
CA ALA A 126 -7.90 5.04 -4.65
C ALA A 126 -8.01 5.12 -6.18
N VAL A 127 -8.06 3.99 -6.90
CA VAL A 127 -8.22 3.97 -8.36
C VAL A 127 -9.53 4.64 -8.78
N VAL A 128 -10.64 4.32 -8.11
CA VAL A 128 -11.94 4.95 -8.38
C VAL A 128 -11.90 6.46 -8.13
N ALA A 129 -11.29 6.88 -7.03
CA ALA A 129 -11.13 8.30 -6.68
C ALA A 129 -10.23 9.04 -7.69
N ALA A 130 -9.11 8.45 -8.10
CA ALA A 130 -8.21 9.00 -9.12
C ALA A 130 -8.91 9.13 -10.47
N HIS A 131 -9.72 8.14 -10.87
CA HIS A 131 -10.50 8.19 -12.10
C HIS A 131 -11.54 9.33 -12.08
N LYS A 132 -12.28 9.47 -10.97
CA LYS A 132 -13.23 10.57 -10.78
C LYS A 132 -12.53 11.93 -10.79
N TRP A 133 -11.38 12.03 -10.12
CA TRP A 133 -10.58 13.27 -10.09
C TRP A 133 -10.06 13.68 -11.46
N ARG A 134 -9.64 12.71 -12.28
CA ARG A 134 -9.24 12.93 -13.67
C ARG A 134 -10.42 13.43 -14.51
N LYS A 135 -11.60 12.82 -14.37
CA LYS A 135 -12.81 13.16 -15.14
C LYS A 135 -13.39 14.54 -14.82
N ALA A 136 -13.29 15.02 -13.59
CA ALA A 136 -13.68 16.39 -13.25
C ALA A 136 -12.86 17.47 -13.99
N SER A 137 -11.79 17.05 -14.67
CA SER A 137 -10.89 17.78 -15.59
C SER A 137 -11.34 17.97 -17.04
N ALA A 138 -12.24 17.09 -17.51
CA ALA A 138 -12.63 16.95 -18.92
C ALA A 138 -14.03 17.53 -19.13
#